data_AF-A0A5J4PAC8-F1
#
_entry.id   AF-A0A5J4PAC8-F1
#
_cell.length_a   1.000
_cell.length_b   1.000
_cell.length_c   1.000
_cell.angle_alpha   90.00
_cell.angle_beta   90.00
_cell.angle_gamma   90.00
#
_symmetry.space_group_name_H-M   'P 1'
#
loop_
_entity.id
_entity.type
_entity.pdbx_description
1 polymer ?
#
loop_
_entity_poly.entity_id
_entity_poly.type
_entity_poly.pdbx_seq_one_letter_code
_entity_poly.pdbx_strand_id
1 'polypeptide(L)'
;SYYENLAYFLYENRLKVSVVLANKIKYYARSQNLKTKTDKVDACLIADFGLSQKPALWQPMSCDYRQLRDLCRERICLKQARSRAKCQLDAMHHSHDKLACILRIKEEQIALYEKLLP
;
A
#
# COMPACT_ATOMS: atom_id res chain seq x y z
N SER A 1 -2.67 -3.74 2.63
CA SER A 1 -1.99 -2.67 3.42
C SER A 1 -1.39 -3.30 4.67
N TYR A 2 -0.27 -2.81 5.21
CA TYR A 2 0.43 -3.43 6.37
C TYR A 2 -0.48 -3.68 7.59
N TYR A 3 -1.39 -2.75 7.91
CA TYR A 3 -2.28 -2.86 9.07
C TYR A 3 -3.46 -3.83 8.89
N GLU A 4 -3.74 -4.25 7.66
CA GLU A 4 -5.05 -4.79 7.27
C GLU A 4 -5.33 -6.13 7.94
N ASN A 5 -4.38 -7.08 7.89
CA ASN A 5 -4.54 -8.40 8.50
C ASN A 5 -4.79 -8.32 10.03
N LEU A 6 -4.08 -7.42 10.71
CA LEU A 6 -4.27 -7.21 12.15
C LEU A 6 -5.66 -6.63 12.45
N ALA A 7 -6.11 -5.64 11.67
CA ALA A 7 -7.43 -5.04 11.85
C ALA A 7 -8.56 -6.07 11.66
N TYR A 8 -8.45 -6.94 10.64
CA TYR A 8 -9.38 -8.05 10.43
C TYR A 8 -9.38 -9.03 11.60
N PHE A 9 -8.21 -9.51 12.01
CA PHE A 9 -8.08 -10.46 13.12
C PHE A 9 -8.70 -9.93 14.42
N LEU A 10 -8.42 -8.68 14.78
CA LEU A 10 -8.97 -8.07 16.01
C LEU A 10 -10.48 -7.88 15.91
N TYR A 11 -10.99 -7.45 14.75
CA TYR A 11 -12.42 -7.28 14.52
C TYR A 11 -13.19 -8.63 14.59
N GLU A 12 -12.64 -9.69 14.00
CA GLU A 12 -13.18 -11.05 14.06
C GLU A 12 -13.24 -11.58 15.49
N ASN A 13 -12.27 -11.20 16.33
CA ASN A 13 -12.26 -11.47 17.77
C ASN A 13 -13.15 -10.50 18.60
N ARG A 14 -14.07 -9.78 17.95
CA ARG A 14 -15.05 -8.86 18.59
C ARG A 14 -14.41 -7.68 19.34
N LEU A 15 -13.17 -7.32 19.01
CA LEU A 15 -12.51 -6.14 19.57
C LEU A 15 -12.85 -4.88 18.76
N LYS A 16 -12.91 -3.75 19.45
CA LYS A 16 -13.07 -2.43 18.82
C LYS A 16 -11.73 -1.99 18.25
N VAL A 17 -11.69 -1.78 16.93
CA VAL A 17 -10.48 -1.37 16.21
C VAL A 17 -10.69 0.03 15.65
N SER A 18 -9.68 0.88 15.71
CA SER A 18 -9.64 2.15 14.98
C SER A 18 -8.33 2.23 14.20
N VAL A 19 -8.41 2.53 12.91
CA VAL A 19 -7.23 2.69 12.04
C VAL A 19 -7.03 4.18 11.82
N VAL A 20 -5.87 4.69 12.26
CA VAL A 20 -5.56 6.12 12.24
C VAL A 20 -4.31 6.35 11.40
N LEU A 21 -4.30 7.42 10.60
CA LEU A 21 -3.13 7.86 9.85
C LEU A 21 -1.96 8.15 10.81
N ALA A 22 -0.78 7.63 10.50
CA ALA A 22 0.43 7.86 11.30
C ALA A 22 0.73 9.36 11.52
N ASN A 23 0.41 10.21 10.53
CA ASN A 23 0.55 11.65 10.64
C ASN A 23 -0.32 12.26 11.74
N LYS A 24 -1.52 11.75 12.00
CA LYS A 24 -2.37 12.23 13.10
C LYS A 24 -1.72 11.97 14.46
N ILE A 25 -1.18 10.76 14.65
CA ILE A 25 -0.44 10.41 15.88
C ILE A 25 0.80 11.28 16.02
N LYS A 26 1.53 11.52 14.93
CA LYS A 26 2.70 12.41 14.92
C LYS A 26 2.35 13.85 15.31
N TYR A 27 1.24 14.39 14.83
CA TYR A 27 0.80 15.74 15.21
C TYR A 27 0.31 15.79 16.66
N TYR A 28 -0.36 14.74 17.13
CA TYR A 28 -0.74 14.63 18.53
C TYR A 28 0.49 14.61 19.45
N ALA A 29 1.51 13.82 19.12
CA ALA A 29 2.79 13.81 19.85
C ALA A 29 3.38 15.23 19.99
N ARG A 30 3.37 15.99 18.88
CA ARG A 30 3.85 17.39 18.85
C ARG A 30 3.01 18.29 19.74
N SER A 31 1.68 18.15 19.73
CA SER A 31 0.79 18.94 20.60
C SER A 31 1.02 18.68 22.09
N GLN A 32 1.49 17.48 22.45
CA GLN A 32 1.86 17.09 23.81
C GLN A 32 3.32 17.45 24.16
N ASN A 33 4.03 18.21 23.31
CA ASN A 33 5.45 18.54 23.45
C ASN A 33 6.37 17.31 23.64
N LEU A 34 5.94 16.14 23.18
CA LEU A 34 6.67 14.89 23.34
C LEU A 34 7.79 14.79 22.28
N LYS A 35 9.04 14.81 22.74
CA LYS A 35 10.23 14.75 21.87
C LYS A 35 10.84 13.34 21.79
N THR A 36 10.66 12.54 22.84
CA THR A 36 11.19 11.19 22.95
C THR A 36 10.37 10.21 22.10
N LYS A 37 11.06 9.36 21.34
CA LYS A 37 10.44 8.26 20.58
C LYS A 37 11.02 6.93 21.02
N THR A 38 10.22 6.16 21.71
CA THR A 38 10.49 4.77 22.10
C THR A 38 9.18 4.01 22.04
N ASP A 39 9.20 2.70 21.82
CA ASP A 39 7.98 1.89 21.69
C ASP A 39 7.04 2.06 22.89
N LYS A 40 7.59 2.15 24.11
CA LYS A 40 6.81 2.38 25.33
C LYS A 40 6.12 3.74 25.34
N VAL A 41 6.84 4.80 24.98
CA VAL A 41 6.31 6.17 24.96
C VAL A 41 5.27 6.32 23.85
N ASP A 42 5.52 5.75 22.67
CA ASP A 42 4.59 5.80 21.55
C ASP A 42 3.31 4.99 21.84
N ALA A 43 3.42 3.82 22.48
CA ALA A 43 2.25 3.03 22.90
C ALA A 43 1.37 3.79 23.90
N CYS A 44 1.97 4.44 24.90
CA CYS A 44 1.24 5.28 25.85
C CYS A 44 0.55 6.47 25.15
N LEU A 45 1.25 7.15 24.24
CA LEU A 45 0.70 8.26 23.47
C LEU A 45 -0.48 7.81 22.58
N ILE A 46 -0.37 6.66 21.91
CA ILE A 46 -1.44 6.13 21.06
C ILE A 46 -2.66 5.74 21.91
N ALA A 47 -2.45 5.15 23.09
CA ALA A 47 -3.53 4.83 24.02
C ALA A 47 -4.26 6.10 24.48
N ASP A 48 -3.51 7.12 24.90
CA ASP A 48 -4.07 8.42 25.27
C ASP A 48 -4.82 9.08 24.11
N PHE A 49 -4.25 9.07 22.90
CA PHE A 49 -4.95 9.55 21.70
C PHE A 49 -6.28 8.82 21.48
N GLY A 50 -6.29 7.49 21.64
CA GLY A 50 -7.50 6.68 21.49
C GLY A 50 -8.60 7.05 22.49
N LEU A 51 -8.23 7.30 23.75
CA LEU A 51 -9.15 7.68 24.82
C LEU A 51 -9.67 9.12 24.65
N SER A 52 -8.77 10.05 24.33
CA SER A 52 -9.04 11.48 24.24
C SER A 52 -9.79 11.85 22.97
N GLN A 53 -9.35 11.35 21.81
CA GLN A 53 -9.90 11.74 20.50
C GLN A 53 -11.01 10.82 20.00
N LYS A 54 -11.19 9.64 20.62
CA LYS A 54 -12.24 8.66 20.29
C LYS A 54 -12.37 8.44 18.77
N PRO A 55 -11.28 8.02 18.09
CA PRO A 55 -11.27 7.89 16.64
C PRO A 55 -12.34 6.91 16.18
N ALA A 56 -12.95 7.22 15.02
CA ALA A 56 -13.98 6.39 14.42
C ALA A 56 -13.55 4.91 14.36
N LEU A 57 -14.48 4.03 14.75
CA LEU A 57 -14.24 2.60 14.69
C LEU A 57 -14.09 2.17 13.23
N TRP A 58 -13.02 1.45 12.97
CA TRP A 58 -12.80 0.79 11.71
C TRP A 58 -13.80 -0.36 11.56
N GLN A 59 -14.32 -0.51 10.34
CA GLN A 59 -15.16 -1.62 9.96
C GLN A 59 -14.57 -2.29 8.72
N PRO A 60 -14.71 -3.62 8.62
CA PRO A 60 -14.25 -4.35 7.46
C PRO A 60 -15.00 -3.90 6.21
N MET A 61 -14.27 -3.96 5.11
CA MET A 61 -14.85 -3.76 3.79
C MET A 61 -15.77 -4.94 3.44
N SER A 62 -16.90 -4.67 2.77
CA SER A 62 -17.73 -5.74 2.21
C SER A 62 -16.91 -6.65 1.28
N CYS A 63 -17.31 -7.93 1.18
CA CYS A 63 -16.59 -8.90 0.36
C CYS A 63 -16.45 -8.41 -1.09
N ASP A 64 -17.56 -7.96 -1.67
CA ASP A 64 -17.63 -7.49 -3.06
C ASP A 64 -16.74 -6.28 -3.30
N TYR A 65 -16.75 -5.30 -2.39
CA TYR A 65 -15.92 -4.10 -2.55
C TYR A 65 -14.45 -4.43 -2.36
N ARG A 66 -14.10 -5.42 -1.51
CA ARG A 66 -12.72 -5.89 -1.37
C ARG A 66 -12.22 -6.53 -2.66
N GLN A 67 -13.00 -7.45 -3.24
CA GLN A 67 -12.66 -8.09 -4.51
C GLN A 67 -12.49 -7.05 -5.63
N LEU A 68 -13.43 -6.12 -5.76
CA LEU A 68 -13.36 -5.05 -6.75
C LEU A 68 -12.11 -4.18 -6.56
N ARG A 69 -11.81 -3.78 -5.32
CA ARG A 69 -10.63 -2.97 -4.98
C ARG A 69 -9.33 -3.69 -5.35
N ASP A 70 -9.25 -4.99 -5.07
CA ASP A 70 -8.05 -5.78 -5.35
C ASP A 70 -7.84 -5.95 -6.86
N LEU A 71 -8.91 -6.23 -7.62
CA LEU A 71 -8.88 -6.26 -9.09
C LEU A 71 -8.48 -4.89 -9.69
N CYS A 72 -9.03 -3.80 -9.17
CA CYS A 72 -8.69 -2.44 -9.59
C CYS A 72 -7.22 -2.11 -9.33
N ARG A 73 -6.70 -2.48 -8.16
CA ARG A 73 -5.29 -2.29 -7.80
C ARG A 73 -4.38 -3.08 -8.72
N GLU A 74 -4.69 -4.35 -8.97
CA GLU A 74 -3.90 -5.20 -9.87
C GLU A 74 -3.89 -4.64 -11.29
N ARG A 75 -5.05 -4.23 -11.81
CA ARG A 75 -5.15 -3.56 -13.11
C ARG A 75 -4.30 -2.29 -13.19
N ILE A 76 -4.28 -1.47 -12.14
CA ILE A 76 -3.42 -0.28 -12.09
C ILE A 76 -1.93 -0.67 -12.08
N CYS A 77 -1.54 -1.65 -11.27
CA CYS A 77 -0.17 -2.15 -11.20
C CYS A 77 0.31 -2.69 -12.56
N LEU A 78 -0.50 -3.50 -13.23
CA LEU A 78 -0.21 -4.03 -14.56
C LEU A 78 -0.07 -2.93 -15.60
N LYS A 79 -0.96 -1.92 -15.61
CA LYS A 79 -0.84 -0.75 -16.50
C LYS A 79 0.49 -0.02 -16.28
N GLN A 80 0.85 0.23 -15.03
CA GLN A 80 2.12 0.89 -14.69
C GLN A 80 3.33 0.03 -15.06
N ALA A 81 3.29 -1.28 -14.81
CA ALA A 81 4.34 -2.21 -15.18
C ALA A 81 4.57 -2.25 -16.69
N ARG A 82 3.47 -2.29 -17.48
CA ARG A 82 3.53 -2.18 -18.94
C ARG A 82 4.18 -0.88 -19.39
N SER A 83 3.74 0.27 -18.85
CA SER A 83 4.33 1.56 -19.21
C SER A 83 5.82 1.62 -18.88
N ARG A 84 6.22 1.15 -17.68
CA ARG A 84 7.64 1.07 -17.31
C ARG A 84 8.43 0.16 -18.25
N ALA A 85 7.88 -0.99 -18.63
CA ALA A 85 8.54 -1.92 -19.54
C ALA A 85 8.72 -1.32 -20.94
N LYS A 86 7.73 -0.59 -21.46
CA LYS A 86 7.85 0.15 -22.75
C LYS A 86 8.96 1.20 -22.69
N CYS A 87 8.97 2.05 -21.66
CA CYS A 87 10.04 3.03 -21.49
C CYS A 87 11.42 2.38 -21.36
N GLN A 88 11.51 1.23 -20.68
CA GLN A 88 12.75 0.46 -20.60
C GLN A 88 13.20 -0.08 -21.96
N LEU A 89 12.26 -0.62 -22.76
CA LEU A 89 12.55 -1.13 -24.10
C LEU A 89 13.05 0.01 -25.01
N ASP A 90 12.37 1.15 -24.99
CA ASP A 90 12.78 2.34 -25.75
C ASP A 90 14.22 2.76 -25.37
N ALA A 91 14.52 2.83 -24.07
CA ALA A 91 15.88 3.15 -23.61
C ALA A 91 16.92 2.08 -24.04
N MET A 92 16.55 0.80 -24.07
CA MET A 92 17.43 -0.27 -24.52
C MET A 92 17.75 -0.17 -26.02
N HIS A 93 16.78 0.22 -26.86
CA HIS A 93 17.03 0.46 -28.29
C HIS A 93 18.02 1.60 -28.56
N HIS A 94 18.11 2.57 -27.64
CA HIS A 94 19.06 3.69 -27.72
C HIS A 94 20.37 3.41 -26.96
N SER A 95 20.56 2.20 -26.42
CA SER A 95 21.79 1.80 -25.73
C SER A 95 22.74 1.05 -26.67
N HIS A 96 24.05 1.28 -26.52
CA HIS A 96 25.07 0.58 -27.29
C HIS A 96 25.13 -0.91 -26.91
N ASP A 97 25.26 -1.78 -27.92
CA ASP A 97 25.50 -3.23 -27.79
C ASP A 97 24.53 -4.01 -26.89
N LYS A 98 23.23 -3.69 -26.94
CA LYS A 98 22.23 -4.51 -26.25
C LYS A 98 22.01 -5.84 -26.97
N LEU A 99 22.16 -6.95 -26.23
CA LEU A 99 21.87 -8.28 -26.72
C LEU A 99 20.42 -8.42 -27.20
N ALA A 100 20.24 -8.91 -28.43
CA ALA A 100 18.92 -9.11 -29.05
C ALA A 100 18.00 -10.01 -28.21
N CYS A 101 18.55 -11.01 -27.51
CA CYS A 101 17.76 -11.87 -26.63
C CYS A 101 17.11 -11.10 -25.47
N ILE A 102 17.76 -10.04 -24.96
CA ILE A 102 17.23 -9.21 -23.87
C ILE A 102 16.09 -8.33 -24.38
N LEU A 103 16.22 -7.76 -25.58
CA LEU A 103 15.15 -7.01 -26.23
C LEU A 103 13.90 -7.88 -26.41
N ARG A 104 14.09 -9.10 -26.94
CA ARG A 104 12.99 -10.06 -27.12
C ARG A 104 12.29 -10.42 -25.80
N ILE A 105 13.05 -10.68 -24.73
CA ILE A 105 12.46 -10.95 -23.40
C ILE A 105 11.59 -9.76 -22.93
N LYS A 106 12.04 -8.53 -23.20
CA LYS A 106 11.27 -7.34 -22.84
C LYS A 106 10.02 -7.14 -23.68
N GLU A 107 10.07 -7.43 -24.97
CA GLU A 107 8.91 -7.43 -25.86
C GLU A 107 7.87 -8.48 -25.41
N GLU A 108 8.30 -9.71 -25.11
CA GLU A 108 7.44 -10.77 -24.59
C GLU A 108 6.81 -10.38 -23.24
N GLN A 109 7.58 -9.73 -22.36
CA GLN A 109 7.06 -9.19 -21.10
C GLN A 109 5.97 -8.14 -21.32
N ILE A 110 6.13 -7.24 -22.30
CA ILE A 110 5.12 -6.23 -22.66
C ILE A 110 3.87 -6.90 -23.23
N ALA A 111 4.03 -7.86 -24.15
CA ALA A 111 2.93 -8.61 -24.76
C ALA A 111 2.11 -9.37 -23.70
N LEU A 112 2.78 -9.98 -22.72
CA LEU A 112 2.12 -10.60 -21.58
C LEU A 112 1.27 -9.58 -20.81
N TYR A 113 1.82 -8.41 -20.49
CA TYR A 113 1.05 -7.38 -19.79
C TYR A 113 -0.14 -6.86 -20.59
N GLU A 114 -0.03 -6.77 -21.92
CA GLU A 114 -1.15 -6.40 -22.78
C GLU A 114 -2.23 -7.48 -22.81
N LYS A 115 -1.86 -8.76 -22.84
CA LYS A 115 -2.81 -9.87 -22.75
C LYS A 115 -3.56 -9.91 -21.41
N LEU A 116 -2.87 -9.57 -20.31
CA LEU A 116 -3.45 -9.55 -18.96
C LEU A 116 -4.31 -8.32 -18.69
N LEU A 117 -4.24 -7.29 -19.54
CA LEU A 117 -5.04 -6.08 -19.44
C LEU A 117 -6.19 -6.16 -20.45
N PRO A 118 -7.41 -6.56 -20.03
CA PRO A 118 -8.59 -6.46 -20.90
C PRO A 118 -8.95 -5.01 -21.24
#